data_AF-A0A3E2YR24-F1
#
_entry.id   AF-A0A3E2YR24-F1
#
_cell.length_a   1.000
_cell.length_b   1.000
_cell.length_c   1.000
_cell.angle_alpha   90.00
_cell.angle_beta   90.00
_cell.angle_gamma   90.00
#
_symmetry.space_group_name_H-M   'P 1'
#
loop_
_entity.id
_entity.type
_entity.pdbx_description
1 polymer ?
#
loop_
_entity_poly.entity_id
_entity_poly.type
_entity_poly.pdbx_seq_one_letter_code
_entity_poly.pdbx_strand_id
1 'polypeptide(L)' 'MHVERRSEPPFSVIMAGYVIDFHHRNVCTKCGDDGCPRIVEARKTLEAWRDRKPRREGR' A
#
# COMPACT_ATOMS: atom_id res chain seq x y z
N MET A 1 18.60 -17.95 -9.80
CA MET A 1 17.35 -17.33 -9.29
C MET A 1 17.74 -15.95 -8.78
N HIS A 2 17.45 -14.87 -9.53
CA HIS A 2 17.72 -13.51 -9.04
C HIS A 2 16.69 -13.19 -7.96
N VAL A 3 17.08 -13.29 -6.70
CA VAL A 3 16.31 -12.68 -5.61
C VAL A 3 16.54 -11.19 -5.76
N GLU A 4 15.67 -10.51 -6.51
CA GLU A 4 15.64 -9.06 -6.48
C GLU A 4 15.43 -8.67 -5.01
N ARG A 5 16.45 -8.02 -4.43
CA ARG A 5 16.42 -7.54 -3.05
C ARG A 5 15.45 -6.36 -3.03
N ARG A 6 14.14 -6.66 -2.98
CA ARG A 6 13.10 -5.65 -2.80
C ARG A 6 13.42 -4.93 -1.49
N SER A 7 13.58 -3.61 -1.56
CA SER A 7 13.75 -2.80 -0.37
C SER A 7 12.64 -3.10 0.63
N GLU A 8 12.95 -3.07 1.91
CA GLU A 8 11.94 -3.17 2.94
C GLU A 8 10.90 -2.04 2.74
N PRO A 9 9.59 -2.34 2.79
CA PRO A 9 8.56 -1.33 2.61
C PRO A 9 8.64 -0.30 3.73
N PRO A 10 8.49 1.00 3.42
CA PRO A 10 8.42 2.02 4.45
C PRO A 10 7.17 1.81 5.32
N PHE A 11 7.19 2.31 6.56
CA PHE A 11 6.10 2.17 7.51
C PHE A 11 4.73 2.58 6.94
N SER A 12 4.67 3.63 6.11
CA SER A 12 3.43 4.07 5.45
C SER A 12 2.81 3.01 4.54
N VAL A 13 3.63 2.20 3.87
CA VAL A 13 3.19 1.10 2.99
C VAL A 13 2.65 -0.06 3.83
N ILE A 14 3.30 -0.36 4.95
CA ILE A 14 2.81 -1.37 5.91
C ILE A 14 1.44 -0.95 6.44
N MET A 15 1.32 0.30 6.90
CA MET A 15 0.05 0.85 7.42
C MET A 15 -1.05 0.89 6.36
N ALA A 16 -0.72 1.20 5.11
CA ALA A 16 -1.68 1.13 4.01
C ALA A 16 -2.25 -0.29 3.84
N GLY A 17 -1.42 -1.33 3.94
CA GLY A 17 -1.86 -2.72 3.94
C GLY A 17 -2.86 -3.02 5.07
N TYR A 18 -2.53 -2.61 6.31
CA TYR A 18 -3.44 -2.75 7.45
C TYR A 18 -4.78 -2.03 7.24
N VAL A 19 -4.77 -0.85 6.63
CA VAL A 19 -6.00 -0.12 6.30
C VAL A 19 -6.86 -0.92 5.32
N ILE A 20 -6.27 -1.54 4.29
CA ILE A 20 -7.02 -2.41 3.37
C ILE A 20 -7.67 -3.57 4.13
N ASP A 21 -6.91 -4.28 4.97
CA ASP A 21 -7.42 -5.43 5.73
C ASP A 21 -8.54 -5.03 6.69
N PHE A 22 -8.41 -3.85 7.32
CA PHE A 22 -9.45 -3.28 8.17
C PHE A 22 -10.76 -3.06 7.40
N HIS A 23 -10.68 -2.64 6.13
CA HIS A 23 -11.89 -2.49 5.30
C HIS A 23 -12.43 -3.83 4.81
N HIS A 24 -11.58 -4.79 4.44
CA HIS A 24 -12.03 -6.14 4.05
C HIS A 24 -12.76 -6.88 5.18
N ARG A 25 -12.41 -6.60 6.44
CA ARG A 25 -13.10 -7.15 7.61
C ARG A 25 -14.40 -6.40 7.96
N ASN A 26 -14.79 -5.39 7.17
CA ASN A 26 -15.97 -4.54 7.40
C ASN A 26 -16.01 -3.89 8.80
N VAL A 27 -14.85 -3.62 9.41
CA VAL A 27 -14.76 -3.00 10.74
C VAL A 27 -14.69 -1.47 10.68
N CYS A 28 -14.64 -0.89 9.48
CA CYS A 28 -14.63 0.56 9.31
C CYS A 28 -16.03 1.15 9.44
N THR A 29 -16.25 1.89 10.52
CA THR A 29 -17.52 2.60 10.79
C THR A 29 -17.73 3.86 9.96
N LYS A 30 -16.75 4.23 9.13
CA LYS A 30 -16.77 5.43 8.28
C LYS A 30 -16.94 5.12 6.79
N CYS A 31 -17.17 3.85 6.43
CA CYS A 31 -17.56 3.51 5.07
C CYS A 31 -18.97 4.04 4.82
N GLY A 32 -19.13 4.91 3.82
CA GLY A 32 -20.44 5.27 3.28
C GLY A 32 -20.70 4.58 1.95
N ASP A 33 -21.82 4.90 1.32
CA ASP A 33 -22.20 4.36 -0.01
C ASP A 33 -21.18 4.74 -1.09
N ASP A 34 -20.57 5.93 -0.95
CA ASP A 34 -19.49 6.41 -1.83
C ASP A 34 -18.11 5.80 -1.50
N GLY A 35 -18.05 4.87 -0.53
CA GLY A 35 -16.84 4.23 -0.06
C GLY A 35 -16.15 4.97 1.10
N CYS A 36 -14.86 4.70 1.31
CA CYS A 36 -14.08 5.32 2.37
C CYS A 36 -12.82 6.03 1.81
N PRO A 37 -12.58 7.31 2.10
CA PRO A 37 -11.38 8.01 1.63
C PRO A 37 -10.08 7.31 2.08
N ARG A 38 -10.10 6.65 3.24
CA ARG A 38 -8.92 5.94 3.78
C ARG A 38 -8.52 4.73 2.94
N ILE A 39 -9.50 3.99 2.38
CA ILE A 39 -9.18 2.85 1.51
C ILE A 39 -8.58 3.33 0.18
N VAL A 40 -9.05 4.48 -0.33
CA VAL A 40 -8.54 5.08 -1.57
C VAL A 40 -7.08 5.51 -1.40
N GLU A 41 -6.77 6.25 -0.34
CA GLU A 41 -5.39 6.70 -0.08
C GLU A 41 -4.43 5.54 0.24
N ALA A 42 -4.92 4.50 0.93
CA ALA A 42 -4.15 3.28 1.14
C ALA A 42 -3.81 2.58 -0.19
N ARG A 43 -4.77 2.45 -1.12
CA ARG A 43 -4.53 1.87 -2.45
C ARG A 43 -3.48 2.66 -3.22
N LYS A 44 -3.60 3.98 -3.28
CA LYS A 44 -2.61 4.87 -3.93
C LYS A 44 -1.21 4.68 -3.35
N THR A 45 -1.10 4.57 -2.03
CA THR A 45 0.19 4.35 -1.35
C THR A 45 0.83 3.02 -1.76
N LEU A 46 0.03 1.95 -1.84
CA LEU A 46 0.50 0.63 -2.25
C LEU A 46 0.88 0.60 -3.74
N GLU A 47 0.08 1.23 -4.60
CA GLU A 47 0.36 1.37 -6.04
C GLU A 47 1.66 2.14 -6.27
N ALA A 48 1.82 3.31 -5.65
CA ALA A 48 3.05 4.10 -5.74
C ALA A 48 4.29 3.33 -5.25
N TRP A 49 4.15 2.44 -4.25
CA TRP A 49 5.24 1.59 -3.80
C TRP A 49 5.57 0.47 -4.80
N ARG A 50 4.55 -0.17 -5.39
CA ARG A 50 4.74 -1.22 -6.41
C ARG A 50 5.38 -0.67 -7.68
N ASP A 51 5.01 0.55 -8.05
CA ASP A 51 5.50 1.22 -9.27
C ASP A 51 6.92 1.78 -9.11
N ARG A 52 7.47 1.79 -7.89
CA ARG A 52 8.89 2.08 -7.70
C ARG A 52 9.72 0.97 -8.34
N LYS A 53 10.23 1.23 -9.54
CA LYS A 53 11.38 0.49 -10.07
C LYS A 53 12.51 0.62 -9.04
N PRO A 54 13.17 -0.47 -8.62
CA PRO A 54 14.42 -0.34 -7.87
C PRO A 54 15.30 0.55 -8.72
N ARG A 55 15.75 1.69 -8.15
CA ARG A 55 16.71 2.55 -8.83
C ARG A 55 17.84 1.63 -9.29
N ARG A 56 18.02 1.44 -10.59
CA ARG A 56 19.25 0.89 -11.12
C ARG A 56 20.32 1.86 -10.64
N GLU A 57 21.10 1.43 -9.66
CA GLU A 57 22.32 2.09 -9.25
C GLU A 57 23.31 1.93 -10.42
N GLY A 58 23.09 2.73 -11.45
CA GLY A 58 24.01 2.91 -12.56
C GLY A 58 25.05 3.92 -12.14
N ARG A 59 26.17 3.42 -11.65
CA ARG A 59 27.46 4.13 -11.65
C ARG A 59 27.98 4.20 -13.08
#